data_AF-A0A644X9E9-F1
#
_entry.id   AF-A0A644X9E9-F1
#
_cell.length_a   1.000
_cell.length_b   1.000
_cell.length_c   1.000
_cell.angle_alpha   90.00
_cell.angle_beta   90.00
_cell.angle_gamma   90.00
#
_symmetry.space_group_name_H-M   'P 1'
#
loop_
_entity.id
_entity.type
_entity.pdbx_description
1 polymer ?
#
loop_
_entity_poly.entity_id
_entity_poly.type
_entity_poly.pdbx_seq_one_letter_code
_entity_poly.pdbx_strand_id
1 'polypeptide(L)'
;MKTVEESVITAMDGTTTELLQFLPYILQDFWEIGSDPKTIIHLISKHFNQKTTSNKTNTLKVLDLGCGKGAVSVKVAKALG
;
A
#
# COMPACT_ATOMS: atom_id res chain seq x y z
N MET A 1 6.76 24.82 6.99
CA MET A 1 6.11 23.50 6.99
C MET A 1 5.20 23.47 5.77
N LYS A 2 5.25 22.43 4.93
CA LYS A 2 4.34 22.34 3.77
C LYS A 2 2.90 22.18 4.25
N THR A 3 1.94 22.69 3.49
CA THR A 3 0.53 22.37 3.70
C THR A 3 0.25 20.90 3.35
N VAL A 4 -0.92 20.41 3.73
CA VAL A 4 -1.33 19.05 3.35
C VAL A 4 -1.46 18.97 1.83
N GLU A 5 -2.05 19.99 1.22
CA GLU A 5 -2.25 20.12 -0.22
C GLU A 5 -0.91 20.11 -0.98
N GLU A 6 0.07 20.89 -0.54
CA GLU A 6 1.42 20.90 -1.11
C GLU A 6 2.12 19.55 -0.98
N SER A 7 1.90 18.88 0.15
CA SER A 7 2.47 17.55 0.40
C SER A 7 1.86 16.49 -0.51
N VAL A 8 0.53 16.53 -0.71
CA VAL A 8 -0.18 15.61 -1.61
C VAL A 8 0.24 15.82 -3.06
N ILE A 9 0.30 17.06 -3.54
CA ILE A 9 0.75 17.35 -4.92
C ILE A 9 2.19 16.90 -5.14
N THR A 10 3.08 17.17 -4.19
CA THR A 10 4.47 16.70 -4.27
C THR A 10 4.53 15.17 -4.35
N ALA A 11 3.73 14.46 -3.53
CA ALA A 11 3.73 13.00 -3.48
C ALA A 11 3.17 12.33 -4.75
N MET A 12 2.37 13.06 -5.51
CA MET A 12 1.78 12.61 -6.78
C MET A 12 2.56 13.08 -8.01
N ASP A 13 3.78 13.61 -7.83
CA ASP A 13 4.57 14.25 -8.89
C ASP A 13 3.81 15.34 -9.66
N GLY A 14 2.86 16.00 -8.98
CA GLY A 14 2.05 17.06 -9.55
C GLY A 14 2.77 18.40 -9.54
N THR A 15 2.44 19.25 -10.51
CA THR A 15 2.98 20.62 -10.61
C THR A 15 2.02 21.68 -10.11
N THR A 16 0.76 21.32 -9.84
CA THR A 16 -0.29 22.25 -9.46
C THR A 16 -1.36 21.61 -8.57
N THR A 17 -2.03 22.43 -7.75
CA THR A 17 -3.09 22.01 -6.82
C THR A 17 -4.48 21.97 -7.44
N GLU A 18 -4.70 22.49 -8.65
CA GLU A 18 -6.05 22.57 -9.24
C GLU A 18 -6.71 21.19 -9.41
N LEU A 19 -5.90 20.13 -9.60
CA LEU A 19 -6.37 18.76 -9.73
C LEU A 19 -6.81 18.13 -8.40
N LEU A 20 -6.41 18.65 -7.24
CA LEU A 20 -6.72 18.07 -5.93
C LEU A 20 -8.22 17.88 -5.73
N GLN A 21 -9.02 18.87 -6.12
CA GLN A 21 -10.48 18.84 -5.97
C GLN A 21 -11.15 17.72 -6.80
N PHE A 22 -10.48 17.26 -7.86
CA PHE A 22 -10.98 16.21 -8.75
C PHE A 22 -10.43 14.82 -8.42
N LEU A 23 -9.41 14.71 -7.54
CA LEU A 23 -8.83 13.43 -7.15
C LEU A 23 -9.87 12.41 -6.65
N PRO A 24 -10.87 12.78 -5.80
CA PRO A 24 -11.88 11.83 -5.37
C PRO A 24 -12.65 11.20 -6.54
N TYR A 25 -12.98 12.02 -7.54
CA TYR A 25 -13.68 11.58 -8.75
C TYR A 25 -12.79 10.74 -9.66
N ILE A 26 -11.55 11.19 -9.91
CA ILE A 26 -10.59 10.46 -10.75
C ILE A 26 -10.28 9.08 -10.15
N LEU A 27 -10.17 8.99 -8.83
CA LEU A 27 -9.77 7.79 -8.11
C LEU A 27 -10.93 6.92 -7.64
N GLN A 28 -12.17 7.21 -8.02
CA GLN A 28 -13.35 6.52 -7.49
C GLN A 28 -13.39 5.04 -7.93
N ASP A 29 -13.06 4.76 -9.20
CA ASP A 29 -13.17 3.42 -9.79
C ASP A 29 -11.92 2.56 -9.60
N PHE A 30 -10.81 3.14 -9.16
CA PHE A 30 -9.56 2.42 -8.95
C PHE A 30 -9.52 1.78 -7.57
N TRP A 31 -9.63 0.45 -7.50
CA TRP A 31 -9.29 -0.24 -6.25
C TRP A 31 -7.79 -0.20 -5.98
N GLU A 32 -7.00 -0.38 -7.04
CA GLU A 32 -5.53 -0.46 -7.00
C GLU A 32 -4.91 0.81 -7.59
N ILE A 33 -4.01 1.43 -6.83
CA ILE A 33 -3.15 2.52 -7.28
C ILE A 33 -1.77 2.36 -6.62
N GLY A 34 -0.70 2.50 -7.40
CA GLY A 34 0.67 2.29 -6.93
C GLY A 34 1.15 0.85 -7.10
N SER A 35 1.53 0.20 -6.00
CA SER A 35 2.21 -1.10 -6.01
C SER A 35 1.32 -2.26 -6.46
N ASP A 36 1.84 -3.14 -7.32
CA ASP A 36 1.20 -4.41 -7.66
C ASP A 36 1.16 -5.35 -6.44
N PRO A 37 -0.02 -5.77 -5.97
CA PRO A 37 -0.14 -6.64 -4.81
C PRO A 37 0.57 -7.99 -4.96
N LYS A 38 0.66 -8.55 -6.18
CA LYS A 38 1.35 -9.84 -6.39
C LYS A 38 2.85 -9.70 -6.11
N THR A 39 3.44 -8.60 -6.56
CA THR A 39 4.84 -8.25 -6.28
C THR A 39 5.09 -8.12 -4.77
N ILE A 40 4.19 -7.43 -4.04
CA ILE A 40 4.31 -7.29 -2.58
C ILE A 40 4.22 -8.65 -1.88
N ILE A 41 3.24 -9.48 -2.23
CA ILE A 41 3.09 -10.84 -1.68
C ILE A 41 4.35 -11.66 -1.95
N HIS A 42 4.86 -11.64 -3.18
CA HIS A 42 6.08 -12.35 -3.55
C HIS A 42 7.28 -11.93 -2.70
N LEU A 43 7.47 -10.63 -2.47
CA LEU A 43 8.55 -10.11 -1.64
C LEU A 43 8.40 -10.56 -0.18
N ILE A 44 7.20 -10.47 0.39
CA ILE A 44 6.95 -10.91 1.77
C ILE A 44 7.24 -12.40 1.90
N SER A 45 6.69 -13.24 1.01
CA SER A 45 6.96 -14.69 1.05
C SER A 45 8.45 -15.00 0.88
N LYS A 46 9.13 -14.36 -0.06
CA LYS A 46 10.56 -14.59 -0.33
C LYS A 46 11.43 -14.32 0.90
N HIS A 47 11.15 -13.26 1.65
CA HIS A 47 12.02 -12.79 2.73
C HIS A 47 11.58 -13.21 4.14
N PHE A 48 10.29 -13.48 4.35
CA PHE A 48 9.72 -13.81 5.66
C PHE A 48 9.15 -15.23 5.74
N ASN A 49 9.60 -16.14 4.86
CA ASN A 49 9.21 -17.55 4.89
C ASN A 49 9.33 -18.17 6.30
N GLN A 50 8.25 -18.77 6.78
CA GLN A 50 8.13 -19.39 8.12
C GLN A 50 9.19 -20.47 8.43
N LYS A 51 9.92 -20.96 7.43
CA LYS A 51 10.95 -22.02 7.59
C LYS A 51 12.23 -21.55 8.27
N THR A 52 12.53 -20.25 8.31
CA THR A 52 13.81 -19.73 8.86
C THR A 52 13.72 -19.31 10.32
N THR A 53 12.55 -19.40 10.96
CA THR A 53 12.39 -19.04 12.36
C THR A 53 12.06 -20.28 13.18
N SER A 54 13.02 -20.76 13.97
CA SER A 54 12.96 -21.99 14.78
C SER A 54 11.87 -22.04 15.86
N ASN A 55 11.03 -21.00 15.95
CA ASN A 55 9.92 -20.93 16.89
C ASN A 55 8.60 -21.11 16.13
N LYS A 56 7.93 -22.23 16.43
CA LYS A 56 6.68 -22.75 15.85
C LYS A 56 5.44 -21.83 15.97
N THR A 57 5.62 -20.57 16.38
CA THR A 57 4.57 -19.64 16.80
C THR A 57 4.68 -18.23 16.19
N ASN A 58 5.60 -17.98 15.26
CA ASN A 58 5.71 -16.66 14.63
C ASN A 58 4.68 -16.50 13.50
N THR A 59 3.47 -16.06 13.86
CA THR A 59 2.50 -15.52 12.89
C THR A 59 3.06 -14.23 12.27
N LEU A 60 2.99 -14.13 10.95
CA LEU A 60 3.39 -12.92 10.21
C LEU A 60 2.49 -11.75 10.66
N LYS A 61 3.11 -10.64 11.09
CA LYS A 61 2.41 -9.39 11.42
C LYS A 61 2.80 -8.32 10.42
N VAL A 62 1.82 -7.70 9.77
CA VAL A 62 2.02 -6.69 8.73
C VAL A 62 1.39 -5.37 9.17
N LEU A 63 2.13 -4.27 9.04
CA LEU A 63 1.64 -2.90 9.16
C LEU A 63 1.73 -2.23 7.79
N ASP A 64 0.60 -1.78 7.26
CA ASP A 64 0.50 -1.14 5.94
C ASP A 64 0.15 0.34 6.13
N LEU A 65 1.08 1.24 5.77
CA LEU A 65 0.95 2.68 5.96
C LEU A 65 0.59 3.35 4.64
N GLY A 66 -0.44 4.19 4.65
CA GLY A 66 -0.98 4.77 3.42
C GLY A 66 -1.67 3.72 2.54
N CYS A 67 -2.31 2.71 3.16
CA CYS A 67 -2.92 1.55 2.49
C CYS A 67 -4.06 1.90 1.52
N GLY A 68 -4.51 3.16 1.50
CA GLY A 68 -5.57 3.64 0.61
C GLY A 68 -6.84 2.82 0.77
N LYS A 69 -7.31 2.20 -0.32
CA LYS A 69 -8.49 1.30 -0.33
C LYS A 69 -8.16 -0.15 0.06
N GLY A 70 -6.95 -0.40 0.56
CA GLY A 70 -6.52 -1.69 1.11
C GLY A 70 -6.27 -2.80 0.08
N ALA A 71 -6.12 -2.47 -1.20
CA ALA A 71 -5.97 -3.50 -2.24
C ALA A 71 -4.76 -4.43 -2.02
N VAL A 72 -3.65 -3.88 -1.53
CA VAL A 72 -2.48 -4.66 -1.11
C VAL A 72 -2.79 -5.43 0.17
N SER A 73 -3.25 -4.75 1.23
CA SER A 73 -3.47 -5.34 2.55
C SER A 73 -4.46 -6.51 2.53
N VAL A 74 -5.58 -6.37 1.81
CA VAL A 74 -6.59 -7.44 1.66
C VAL A 74 -6.01 -8.65 0.96
N LYS A 75 -5.25 -8.45 -0.13
CA LYS A 75 -4.64 -9.55 -0.88
C LYS A 75 -3.51 -10.22 -0.09
N VAL A 76 -2.72 -9.46 0.67
CA VAL A 76 -1.69 -9.97 1.59
C VAL A 76 -2.32 -10.81 2.69
N ALA A 77 -3.36 -10.30 3.36
CA ALA A 77 -4.07 -11.03 4.41
C ALA A 77 -4.65 -12.35 3.87
N LYS A 78 -5.29 -12.32 2.69
CA LYS A 78 -5.81 -13.54 2.05
C LYS A 78 -4.73 -14.57 1.70
N ALA A 79 -3.53 -14.13 1.35
CA ALA A 79 -2.46 -15.01 0.90
C ALA A 79 -1.58 -15.55 2.04
N LEU A 80 -1.41 -14.80 3.14
CA LEU A 80 -0.37 -15.05 4.15
C LEU A 80 -0.86 -15.01 5.61
N GLY A 81 -2.10 -14.60 5.86
CA GLY A 81 -2.72 -14.54 7.20
C GLY A 81 -3.69 -15.69 7.43
#